data_AF-A0A2X2DYJ5-F1
#
_entry.id   AF-A0A2X2DYJ5-F1
#
_cell.length_a   1.000
_cell.length_b   1.000
_cell.length_c   1.000
_cell.angle_alpha   90.00
_cell.angle_beta   90.00
_cell.angle_gamma   90.00
#
_symmetry.space_group_name_H-M   'P 1'
#
loop_
_entity.id
_entity.type
_entity.pdbx_description
1 polymer ?
#
loop_
_entity_poly.entity_id
_entity_poly.type
_entity_poly.pdbx_seq_one_letter_code
_entity_poly.pdbx_strand_id
1 'polypeptide(L)' 'MVVIARPLEGFVSICHDDERAVNALMHYFHRDKHYQYISFIGIQINDETTGLLRYQTYLQYCQQHQLISQAQTW' A
#
# COMPACT_ATOMS: atom_id res chain seq x y z
N MET A 1 -27.01 6.27 6.78
CA MET A 1 -26.23 6.08 5.52
C MET A 1 -24.87 5.51 5.91
N VAL A 2 -24.38 4.51 5.18
CA VAL A 2 -23.06 3.89 5.42
C VAL A 2 -22.20 4.16 4.18
N VAL A 3 -20.96 4.57 4.39
CA VAL A 3 -19.98 4.80 3.32
C VAL A 3 -19.00 3.63 3.28
N ILE A 4 -18.61 3.21 2.07
CA ILE A 4 -17.68 2.10 1.86
C ILE A 4 -16.45 2.63 1.13
N ALA A 5 -15.29 2.04 1.44
CA ALA A 5 -13.98 2.25 0.83
C ALA A 5 -13.28 3.58 1.17
N ARG A 6 -14.00 4.64 1.55
CA ARG A 6 -13.39 5.92 1.96
C ARG A 6 -14.02 6.46 3.25
N PRO A 7 -13.21 7.06 4.14
CA PRO A 7 -13.75 7.76 5.29
C PRO A 7 -14.50 9.01 4.82
N LEU A 8 -15.68 9.24 5.40
CA LEU A 8 -16.42 10.48 5.24
C LEU A 8 -16.84 11.00 6.61
N GLU A 9 -16.41 12.23 6.92
CA GLU A 9 -16.72 12.86 8.20
C GLU A 9 -18.24 12.96 8.43
N GLY A 10 -18.68 12.67 9.65
CA GLY A 10 -20.11 12.65 10.01
C GLY A 10 -20.86 11.38 9.61
N PHE A 11 -20.20 10.39 8.98
CA PHE A 11 -20.81 9.11 8.60
C PHE A 11 -20.02 7.90 9.11
N VAL A 12 -20.76 6.83 9.43
CA VAL A 12 -20.16 5.51 9.65
C VAL A 12 -19.58 5.01 8.33
N SER A 13 -18.27 4.74 8.33
CA SER A 13 -17.52 4.34 7.15
C SER A 13 -16.86 2.98 7.37
N ILE A 14 -16.89 2.11 6.35
CA ILE A 14 -16.17 0.82 6.32
C ILE A 14 -15.06 0.95 5.29
N CYS A 15 -13.81 1.00 5.75
CA CYS A 15 -12.63 1.22 4.92
C CYS A 15 -11.74 -0.03 4.88
N HIS A 16 -10.96 -0.16 3.80
CA HIS A 16 -9.89 -1.16 3.74
C HIS A 16 -8.67 -0.67 4.53
N ASP A 17 -7.95 -1.59 5.16
CA ASP A 17 -6.65 -1.31 5.75
C ASP A 17 -5.55 -1.57 4.71
N ASP A 18 -5.35 -0.57 3.85
CA ASP A 18 -4.43 -0.66 2.72
C ASP A 18 -2.97 -0.82 3.18
N GLU A 19 -2.59 -0.23 4.31
CA GLU A 19 -1.25 -0.38 4.87
C GLU A 19 -0.98 -1.82 5.31
N ARG A 20 -1.90 -2.43 6.06
CA ARG A 20 -1.74 -3.83 6.48
C ARG A 20 -1.75 -4.77 5.28
N ALA A 21 -2.57 -4.50 4.27
CA ALA A 21 -2.60 -5.31 3.06
C ALA A 21 -1.25 -5.31 2.33
N VAL A 22 -0.64 -4.14 2.12
CA VAL A 22 0.66 -4.02 1.47
C VAL A 22 1.78 -4.63 2.33
N ASN A 23 1.78 -4.35 3.64
CA ASN A 23 2.79 -4.91 4.54
C ASN A 23 2.75 -6.44 4.60
N ALA A 24 1.55 -7.03 4.65
CA ALA A 24 1.40 -8.49 4.64
C ALA A 24 1.96 -9.10 3.35
N LEU A 25 1.68 -8.49 2.19
CA LEU A 25 2.17 -8.98 0.91
C LEU A 25 3.70 -8.83 0.79
N MET A 26 4.24 -7.67 1.18
CA MET A 26 5.68 -7.42 1.20
C MET A 26 6.41 -8.35 2.15
N HIS A 27 5.83 -8.64 3.32
CA HIS A 27 6.36 -9.62 4.27
C HIS A 27 6.42 -11.00 3.65
N TYR A 28 5.32 -11.46 3.05
CA TYR A 28 5.28 -12.76 2.39
C TYR A 28 6.33 -12.89 1.28
N PHE A 29 6.47 -11.91 0.39
CA PHE A 29 7.48 -11.95 -0.67
C PHE A 29 8.91 -11.87 -0.15
N HIS A 30 9.18 -10.98 0.79
CA HIS A 30 10.53 -10.77 1.30
C HIS A 30 10.97 -11.88 2.26
N ARG A 31 10.14 -12.26 3.23
CA ARG A 31 10.50 -13.17 4.32
C ARG A 31 10.20 -14.62 3.99
N ASP A 32 9.03 -14.91 3.43
CA ASP A 32 8.61 -16.30 3.20
C ASP A 32 9.09 -16.82 1.84
N LYS A 33 9.21 -15.94 0.84
CA LYS A 33 9.70 -16.27 -0.51
C LYS A 33 11.13 -15.83 -0.80
N HIS A 34 11.75 -15.08 0.12
CA HIS A 34 13.13 -14.60 0.01
C HIS A 34 13.42 -13.75 -1.24
N TYR A 35 12.42 -13.04 -1.77
CA TYR A 35 12.62 -12.11 -2.88
C TYR A 35 13.31 -10.83 -2.39
N GLN A 36 14.39 -10.45 -3.08
CA GLN A 36 15.17 -9.23 -2.81
C GLN A 36 14.79 -8.06 -3.74
N TYR A 37 14.13 -8.39 -4.86
CA TYR A 37 13.68 -7.42 -5.87
C TYR A 37 12.17 -7.52 -6.01
N ILE A 38 11.46 -6.52 -5.50
CA ILE A 38 10.00 -6.47 -5.51
C ILE A 38 9.60 -5.13 -6.10
N SER A 39 9.14 -5.12 -7.36
CA SER A 39 8.70 -3.91 -8.04
C SER A 39 7.23 -3.61 -7.73
N PHE A 40 6.88 -2.32 -7.67
CA PHE A 40 5.51 -1.86 -7.46
C PHE A 40 4.93 -1.24 -8.74
N ILE A 41 3.71 -1.63 -9.09
CA ILE A 41 2.93 -0.99 -10.16
C ILE A 41 1.64 -0.48 -9.54
N GLY A 42 1.49 0.84 -9.51
CA GLY A 42 0.34 1.52 -8.91
C GLY A 42 -0.45 2.37 -9.91
N ILE A 43 -1.53 2.97 -9.41
CA ILE A 43 -2.35 3.95 -10.12
C ILE A 43 -1.94 5.38 -9.74
N GLN A 44 -2.66 6.38 -10.26
CA GLN A 44 -2.43 7.79 -9.93
C GLN A 44 -2.45 8.08 -8.43
N ILE A 45 -1.42 8.81 -7.98
CA ILE A 45 -1.26 9.26 -6.59
C ILE A 45 -2.20 10.41 -6.22
N ASN A 46 -2.95 10.98 -7.18
CA ASN A 46 -4.00 11.95 -6.91
C ASN A 46 -5.27 11.31 -6.31
N ASP A 47 -5.37 9.98 -6.33
CA ASP A 47 -6.32 9.23 -5.53
C ASP A 47 -5.75 9.04 -4.13
N GLU A 48 -6.07 9.99 -3.24
CA GLU A 48 -5.57 10.07 -1.86
C GLU A 48 -5.83 8.78 -1.05
N THR A 49 -6.81 7.96 -1.46
CA THR A 49 -7.21 6.80 -0.65
C THR A 49 -6.46 5.52 -0.98
N THR A 50 -6.50 5.02 -2.22
CA THR A 50 -5.96 3.69 -2.53
C THR A 50 -4.59 3.73 -3.21
N GLY A 51 -4.32 4.76 -4.03
CA GLY A 51 -3.08 4.86 -4.80
C GLY A 51 -1.91 5.31 -3.94
N LEU A 52 -2.07 6.46 -3.28
CA LEU A 52 -1.01 7.09 -2.50
C LEU A 52 -0.60 6.26 -1.28
N LEU A 53 -1.57 5.82 -0.49
CA LEU A 53 -1.30 5.10 0.76
C LEU A 53 -0.54 3.80 0.51
N ARG A 54 -1.01 2.97 -0.44
CA ARG A 54 -0.35 1.71 -0.80
C ARG A 54 1.08 1.92 -1.30
N TYR A 55 1.28 2.96 -2.12
CA TYR A 55 2.60 3.30 -2.63
C TYR A 55 3.55 3.74 -1.52
N GLN A 56 3.09 4.60 -0.60
CA GLN A 56 3.87 5.04 0.55
C GLN A 56 4.24 3.87 1.47
N THR A 57 3.30 2.97 1.76
CA THR A 57 3.58 1.77 2.56
C THR A 57 4.63 0.88 1.89
N TYR A 58 4.57 0.69 0.56
CA TYR A 58 5.59 -0.03 -0.18
C TYR A 58 6.98 0.61 -0.01
N LEU A 59 7.09 1.93 -0.21
CA LEU A 59 8.35 2.65 -0.06
C LEU A 59 8.91 2.55 1.36
N GLN A 60 8.05 2.70 2.38
CA GLN A 60 8.43 2.58 3.78
C GLN A 60 8.95 1.18 4.10
N TYR A 61 8.29 0.13 3.60
CA TYR A 61 8.76 -1.24 3.78
C TYR A 61 10.12 -1.45 3.14
N CYS A 62 10.31 -0.99 1.89
CA CYS A 62 11.60 -1.07 1.22
C CYS A 62 12.70 -0.36 2.00
N GLN A 63 12.43 0.86 2.50
CA GLN A 63 13.38 1.63 3.30
C GLN A 63 13.74 0.91 4.61
N GLN A 64 12.74 0.41 5.35
CA GLN A 64 12.95 -0.28 6.62
C GLN A 64 13.79 -1.56 6.46
N HIS A 65 13.64 -2.25 5.34
CA HIS A 65 14.31 -3.52 5.06
C HIS A 65 15.49 -3.41 4.09
N GLN A 66 15.91 -2.19 3.74
CA GLN A 66 17.03 -1.91 2.83
C GLN A 66 16.87 -2.59 1.45
N LEU A 67 15.64 -2.72 0.97
CA LEU A 67 15.34 -3.22 -0.37
C LEU A 67 15.42 -2.09 -1.39
N ILE A 68 15.84 -2.41 -2.62
CA ILE A 68 15.82 -1.46 -3.72
C ILE A 68 14.36 -1.24 -4.13
N SER A 69 13.88 0.00 -3.96
CA SER A 69 12.55 0.39 -4.42
C SER A 69 12.56 0.66 -5.92
N GLN A 70 11.71 -0.03 -6.67
CA GLN A 70 11.44 0.25 -8.08
C GLN A 70 9.94 0.31 -8.28
N ALA A 71 9.43 1.50 -8.59
CA ALA A 71 8.00 1.72 -8.72
C ALA A 71 7.65 2.45 -10.02
N GLN A 72 6.49 2.10 -10.56
CA GLN A 72 5.84 2.80 -11.65
C GLN A 72 4.41 3.18 -11.21
N THR A 73 4.10 4.47 -11.29
CA THR A 73 2.76 5.03 -11.06
C THR A 73 2.39 5.89 -12.25
N TRP A 74 1.11 5.89 -12.62
CA TRP A 74 0.56 6.66 -13.74
C TRP A 74 -0.04 7.99 -13.27
#